data_AF-A0A354PJ02-F1
#
_entry.id   AF-A0A354PJ02-F1
#
_cell.length_a   1.000
_cell.length_b   1.000
_cell.length_c   1.000
_cell.angle_alpha   90.00
_cell.angle_beta   90.00
_cell.angle_gamma   90.00
#
_symmetry.space_group_name_H-M   'P 1'
#
loop_
_entity.id
_entity.type
_entity.pdbx_description
1 polymer ?
#
loop_
_entity_poly.entity_id
_entity_poly.type
_entity_poly.pdbx_seq_one_letter_code
_entity_poly.pdbx_strand_id
1 'polypeptide(L)'
;MSAYSRILLAVALIATLGIAAAAAWQIGSRWAQPVPRPSTVAIPRPYDSERAFAYLNQICDIGPRPSATAAMQRQQELLSDFFEKRGGKVEFQKFNVRHPETGQAVELANLIARWKPTSPKRYLLCAHYDTRPFPDRDPINPKGRFVGANDGGSGVA
;
A
#
# COMPACT_ATOMS: atom_id res chain seq x y z
N MET A 1 -5.30 32.86 55.98
CA MET A 1 -5.97 32.80 54.65
C MET A 1 -7.38 33.35 54.78
N SER A 2 -7.78 34.31 53.95
CA SER A 2 -9.14 34.85 53.93
C SER A 2 -10.14 33.81 53.38
N ALA A 3 -11.43 33.95 53.70
CA ALA A 3 -12.49 33.08 53.18
C ALA A 3 -12.48 33.02 51.63
N TYR A 4 -12.19 34.14 50.97
CA TYR A 4 -12.00 34.23 49.53
C TYR A 4 -10.85 33.36 49.00
N SER A 5 -9.71 33.34 49.70
CA SER A 5 -8.57 32.50 49.31
C SER A 5 -8.87 31.01 49.42
N ARG A 6 -9.69 30.60 50.40
CA ARG A 6 -10.16 29.19 50.53
C ARG A 6 -11.16 28.82 49.44
N ILE A 7 -12.05 29.73 49.05
CA ILE A 7 -13.01 29.52 47.96
C ILE A 7 -12.28 29.40 46.61
N LEU A 8 -11.32 30.28 46.33
CA LEU A 8 -10.53 30.22 45.09
C LEU A 8 -9.69 28.94 45.00
N LEU A 9 -9.09 28.49 46.10
CA LEU A 9 -8.38 27.21 46.15
C LEU A 9 -9.31 26.03 45.91
N ALA A 10 -10.50 26.02 46.52
CA ALA A 10 -11.47 24.95 46.32
C ALA A 10 -11.96 24.87 44.86
N VAL A 11 -12.24 26.01 44.23
CA VAL A 11 -12.64 26.07 42.81
C VAL A 11 -11.52 25.58 41.89
N ALA A 12 -10.27 26.01 42.14
CA ALA A 12 -9.12 25.54 41.37
C ALA A 12 -8.91 24.03 41.50
N LEU A 13 -9.11 23.47 42.70
CA LEU A 13 -8.96 22.03 42.97
C LEU A 13 -10.07 21.20 42.28
N ILE A 14 -11.31 21.70 42.26
CA ILE A 14 -12.42 21.07 41.54
C ILE A 14 -12.15 21.09 40.03
N ALA A 15 -11.66 22.22 39.49
CA ALA A 15 -11.34 22.35 38.07
C ALA A 15 -10.22 21.39 37.64
N THR A 16 -9.14 21.28 38.43
CA THR A 16 -8.04 20.36 38.12
C THR A 16 -8.45 18.90 38.22
N LEU A 17 -9.25 18.53 39.22
CA LEU A 17 -9.83 17.19 39.33
C LEU A 17 -10.75 16.86 38.14
N GLY A 18 -11.56 17.83 37.69
CA GLY A 18 -12.42 17.69 36.51
C GLY A 18 -11.63 17.46 35.22
N ILE A 19 -10.55 18.23 35.01
CA ILE A 19 -9.66 18.06 33.84
C ILE A 19 -8.94 16.71 33.89
N ALA A 20 -8.43 16.30 35.06
CA ALA A 20 -7.76 15.00 35.23
C ALA A 20 -8.72 13.83 34.96
N ALA A 21 -9.96 13.91 35.44
CA ALA A 21 -10.98 12.89 35.19
C ALA A 21 -11.36 12.81 33.70
N ALA A 22 -11.51 13.95 33.02
CA ALA A 22 -11.79 13.99 31.58
C ALA A 22 -10.62 13.39 30.77
N ALA A 23 -9.38 13.72 31.11
CA ALA A 23 -8.19 13.15 30.48
C ALA A 23 -8.10 11.63 30.70
N ALA A 24 -8.35 11.15 31.92
CA ALA A 24 -8.38 9.72 32.23
C ALA A 24 -9.47 8.98 31.45
N TRP A 25 -10.66 9.56 31.31
CA TRP A 25 -11.75 8.99 30.51
C TRP A 25 -11.43 8.96 29.01
N GLN A 26 -10.83 10.03 28.47
CA GLN A 26 -10.37 10.09 27.08
C GLN A 26 -9.27 9.06 26.79
N ILE A 27 -8.37 8.82 27.75
CA ILE A 27 -7.32 7.82 27.63
C ILE A 27 -7.95 6.41 27.71
N GLY A 28 -8.76 6.12 28.73
CA GLY A 28 -9.40 4.81 28.90
C GLY A 28 -10.28 4.41 27.71
N SER A 29 -11.03 5.36 27.14
CA SER A 29 -11.84 5.12 25.93
C SER A 29 -11.01 4.86 24.67
N ARG A 30 -9.79 5.39 24.56
CA ARG A 30 -8.87 5.06 23.46
C ARG A 30 -8.37 3.61 23.52
N TRP A 31 -8.18 3.06 24.72
CA TRP A 31 -7.72 1.68 24.94
C TRP A 31 -8.86 0.66 24.93
N ALA A 32 -10.09 1.08 25.21
CA ALA A 32 -11.29 0.27 25.08
C ALA A 32 -11.75 0.19 23.61
N GLN A 33 -10.89 -0.25 22.70
CA GLN A 33 -11.35 -0.61 21.36
C GLN A 33 -12.12 -1.94 21.47
N PRO A 34 -13.40 -2.00 21.07
CA PRO A 34 -14.10 -3.27 21.03
C PRO A 34 -13.32 -4.24 20.15
N VAL A 35 -12.98 -5.41 20.71
CA VAL A 35 -12.34 -6.49 19.95
C VAL A 35 -13.25 -6.78 18.75
N PRO A 36 -12.76 -6.66 17.51
CA PRO A 36 -13.57 -6.90 16.34
C PRO A 36 -14.14 -8.32 16.44
N ARG A 37 -15.48 -8.44 16.37
CA ARG A 37 -16.10 -9.76 16.31
C ARG A 37 -15.53 -10.51 15.09
N PRO A 38 -15.30 -11.82 15.18
CA PRO A 38 -14.93 -12.63 14.03
C PRO A 38 -15.89 -12.34 12.88
N SER A 39 -15.32 -12.08 11.71
CA SER A 39 -16.10 -11.85 10.50
C SER A 39 -17.02 -13.05 10.26
N THR A 40 -18.32 -12.82 10.16
CA THR A 40 -19.30 -13.82 9.69
C THR A 40 -19.33 -13.93 8.17
N VAL A 41 -18.52 -13.13 7.46
CA VAL A 41 -18.35 -13.22 6.01
C VAL A 41 -17.70 -14.55 5.68
N ALA A 42 -18.27 -15.26 4.71
CA ALA A 42 -17.73 -16.49 4.17
C ALA A 42 -16.24 -16.33 3.86
N ILE A 43 -15.45 -17.34 4.25
CA ILE A 43 -14.03 -17.39 3.92
C ILE A 43 -13.92 -17.28 2.39
N PRO A 44 -13.11 -16.34 1.86
CA PRO A 44 -12.87 -16.26 0.42
C PRO A 44 -12.43 -17.62 -0.13
N ARG A 45 -12.58 -17.83 -1.44
CA ARG A 45 -12.01 -19.01 -2.10
C ARG A 45 -10.53 -19.17 -1.66
N PRO A 46 -10.10 -20.40 -1.35
CA PRO A 46 -8.72 -20.64 -0.94
C PRO A 46 -7.75 -20.12 -2.00
N TYR A 47 -6.54 -19.79 -1.55
CA TYR A 47 -5.46 -19.44 -2.47
C TYR A 47 -5.24 -20.59 -3.46
N ASP A 48 -5.06 -20.21 -4.72
CA ASP A 48 -4.90 -21.13 -5.85
C ASP A 48 -3.54 -20.86 -6.47
N SER A 49 -2.58 -21.74 -6.17
CA SER A 49 -1.18 -21.60 -6.61
C SER A 49 -1.03 -21.75 -8.11
N GLU A 50 -1.83 -22.60 -8.75
CA GLU A 50 -1.76 -22.82 -10.20
C GLU A 50 -2.23 -21.57 -10.94
N ARG A 51 -3.31 -20.96 -10.46
CA ARG A 51 -3.80 -19.69 -11.00
C ARG A 51 -2.82 -18.55 -10.81
N ALA A 52 -2.21 -18.43 -9.62
CA ALA A 52 -1.18 -17.42 -9.36
C ALA A 52 0.04 -17.62 -10.27
N PHE A 53 0.51 -18.85 -10.42
CA PHE A 53 1.62 -19.15 -11.32
C PHE A 53 1.28 -18.86 -12.79
N ALA A 54 0.03 -19.08 -13.21
CA ALA A 54 -0.43 -18.70 -14.55
C ALA A 54 -0.41 -17.18 -14.77
N TYR A 55 -0.74 -16.36 -13.77
CA TYR A 55 -0.58 -14.91 -13.85
C TYR A 55 0.90 -14.50 -13.95
N LEU A 56 1.78 -15.16 -13.18
CA LEU A 56 3.22 -14.96 -13.28
C LEU A 56 3.73 -15.25 -14.71
N ASN A 57 3.26 -16.32 -15.34
CA ASN A 57 3.63 -16.64 -16.72
C ASN A 57 3.20 -15.52 -17.69
N GLN A 58 1.95 -15.04 -17.59
CA GLN A 58 1.46 -13.93 -18.42
C GLN A 58 2.30 -12.66 -18.26
N ILE A 59 2.73 -12.36 -17.04
CA ILE A 59 3.63 -11.22 -16.76
C ILE A 59 5.00 -11.46 -17.38
N CYS A 60 5.56 -12.66 -17.24
CA CYS A 60 6.87 -13.02 -17.79
C CYS A 60 6.90 -13.00 -19.32
N ASP A 61 5.80 -13.38 -19.96
CA ASP A 61 5.66 -13.43 -21.43
C ASP A 61 5.77 -12.06 -22.09
N ILE A 62 5.50 -10.97 -21.34
CA ILE A 62 5.76 -9.59 -21.80
C ILE A 62 7.27 -9.37 -22.06
N GLY A 63 8.14 -10.14 -21.39
CA GLY A 63 9.59 -9.93 -21.36
C GLY A 63 9.99 -8.92 -20.28
N PRO A 64 11.23 -8.40 -20.29
CA PRO A 64 11.68 -7.36 -19.35
C PRO A 64 10.76 -6.13 -19.39
N ARG A 65 10.45 -5.54 -18.23
CA ARG A 65 9.54 -4.39 -18.08
C ARG A 65 10.21 -3.25 -17.31
N PRO A 66 11.35 -2.70 -17.79
CA PRO A 66 11.89 -1.48 -17.20
C PRO A 66 10.88 -0.34 -17.32
N SER A 67 10.91 0.55 -16.33
CA SER A 67 10.06 1.74 -16.33
C SER A 67 10.23 2.58 -17.60
N ALA A 68 9.16 3.27 -18.01
CA ALA A 68 9.09 4.10 -19.22
C ALA A 68 9.39 3.37 -20.55
N THR A 69 9.21 2.05 -20.60
CA THR A 69 9.29 1.26 -21.84
C THR A 69 7.90 0.84 -22.34
N ALA A 70 7.82 0.44 -23.62
CA ALA A 70 6.59 -0.14 -24.18
C ALA A 70 6.16 -1.43 -23.46
N ALA A 71 7.11 -2.22 -22.93
CA ALA A 71 6.81 -3.42 -22.15
C ALA A 71 6.14 -3.07 -20.81
N MET A 72 6.59 -2.01 -20.15
CA MET A 72 5.94 -1.48 -18.95
C MET A 72 4.50 -1.01 -19.25
N GLN A 73 4.28 -0.30 -20.36
CA GLN A 73 2.94 0.13 -20.78
C GLN A 73 2.00 -1.07 -20.98
N ARG A 74 2.45 -2.12 -21.68
CA ARG A 74 1.67 -3.36 -21.84
C ARG A 74 1.33 -4.03 -20.51
N GLN A 75 2.25 -4.05 -19.55
CA GLN A 75 1.93 -4.58 -18.22
C GLN A 75 0.91 -3.70 -17.50
N GLN A 76 1.03 -2.38 -17.58
CA GLN A 76 0.06 -1.45 -16.98
C GLN A 76 -1.35 -1.62 -17.57
N GLU A 77 -1.45 -1.84 -18.89
CA GLU A 77 -2.71 -2.14 -19.57
C GLU A 77 -3.30 -3.48 -19.10
N LEU A 78 -2.48 -4.54 -19.06
CA LEU A 78 -2.88 -5.87 -18.56
C LEU A 78 -3.40 -5.79 -17.12
N LEU A 79 -2.70 -5.08 -16.25
CA LEU A 79 -3.09 -4.93 -14.84
C LEU A 79 -4.35 -4.07 -14.68
N SER A 80 -4.46 -2.99 -15.45
CA SER A 80 -5.65 -2.13 -15.42
C SER A 80 -6.89 -2.93 -15.81
N ASP A 81 -6.83 -3.63 -16.95
CA ASP A 81 -7.91 -4.49 -17.43
C ASP A 81 -8.24 -5.61 -16.42
N PHE A 82 -7.21 -6.25 -15.85
CA PHE A 82 -7.39 -7.29 -14.84
C PHE A 82 -8.18 -6.80 -13.62
N PHE A 83 -7.81 -5.64 -13.06
CA PHE A 83 -8.42 -5.09 -11.86
C PHE A 83 -9.80 -4.50 -12.15
N GLU A 84 -9.98 -3.80 -13.26
CA GLU A 84 -11.26 -3.21 -13.68
C GLU A 84 -12.33 -4.28 -13.93
N LYS A 85 -11.97 -5.36 -14.64
CA LYS A 85 -12.86 -6.53 -14.82
C LYS A 85 -13.29 -7.19 -13.50
N ARG A 86 -12.55 -6.93 -12.42
CA ARG A 86 -12.84 -7.43 -11.06
C ARG A 86 -13.43 -6.34 -10.15
N GLY A 87 -13.97 -5.27 -10.74
CA GLY A 87 -14.65 -4.20 -10.03
C GLY A 87 -13.74 -3.25 -9.25
N GLY A 88 -12.43 -3.29 -9.51
CA GLY A 88 -11.47 -2.34 -8.96
C GLY A 88 -11.51 -1.03 -9.73
N LYS A 89 -11.43 0.10 -9.04
CA LYS A 89 -11.16 1.40 -9.65
C LYS A 89 -9.65 1.58 -9.77
N VAL A 90 -9.13 1.64 -11.00
CA VAL A 90 -7.71 1.82 -11.27
C VAL A 90 -7.39 3.29 -11.47
N GLU A 91 -6.32 3.76 -10.86
CA GLU A 91 -5.80 5.11 -11.03
C GLU A 91 -4.27 5.07 -11.12
N PHE A 92 -3.71 5.90 -12.01
CA PHE A 92 -2.27 6.09 -12.10
C PHE A 92 -1.85 7.33 -11.32
N GLN A 93 -0.94 7.16 -10.36
CA GLN A 93 -0.21 8.26 -9.76
C GLN A 93 1.11 8.42 -10.51
N LYS A 94 1.14 9.37 -11.45
CA LYS A 94 2.31 9.66 -12.30
C LYS A 94 3.24 10.67 -11.65
N PHE A 95 4.54 10.50 -11.85
CA PHE A 95 5.57 11.42 -11.37
C PHE A 95 6.83 11.29 -12.21
N ASN A 96 7.61 12.38 -12.31
CA ASN A 96 8.87 12.39 -13.04
C ASN A 96 10.05 12.21 -12.08
N VAL A 97 11.00 11.37 -12.46
CA VAL A 97 12.29 11.21 -11.77
C VAL A 97 13.43 11.48 -12.74
N ARG A 98 14.63 11.73 -12.20
CA ARG A 98 15.84 11.84 -13.00
C ARG A 98 16.44 10.45 -13.18
N HIS A 99 16.69 10.04 -14.43
CA HIS A 99 17.35 8.77 -14.74
C HIS A 99 18.75 8.76 -14.09
N PRO A 100 19.13 7.70 -13.36
CA PRO A 100 20.38 7.67 -12.60
C PRO A 100 21.64 7.76 -13.48
N GLU A 101 21.60 7.18 -14.68
CA GLU A 101 22.74 7.20 -15.61
C GLU A 101 22.73 8.39 -16.58
N THR A 102 21.63 8.61 -17.32
CA THR A 102 21.56 9.65 -18.37
C THR A 102 21.20 11.03 -17.84
N GLY A 103 20.67 11.13 -16.63
CA GLY A 103 20.18 12.38 -16.06
C GLY A 103 18.91 12.94 -16.72
N GLN A 104 18.32 12.24 -17.69
CA GLN A 104 17.09 12.65 -18.36
C GLN A 104 15.86 12.45 -17.46
N ALA A 105 14.81 13.23 -17.68
CA ALA A 105 13.54 13.03 -16.99
C ALA A 105 12.85 11.75 -17.50
N VAL A 106 12.36 10.94 -16.58
CA VAL A 106 11.63 9.69 -16.84
C VAL A 106 10.32 9.74 -16.09
N GLU A 107 9.21 9.56 -16.80
CA GLU A 107 7.89 9.41 -16.17
C GLU A 107 7.75 8.00 -15.60
N LEU A 108 7.48 7.93 -14.30
CA LEU A 108 7.07 6.73 -13.59
C LEU A 108 5.59 6.82 -13.24
N ALA A 109 4.98 5.67 -12.96
CA ALA A 109 3.63 5.63 -12.45
C ALA A 109 3.49 4.57 -11.36
N ASN A 110 2.76 4.88 -10.29
CA ASN A 110 2.18 3.86 -9.44
C ASN A 110 0.78 3.52 -9.98
N LEU A 111 0.49 2.24 -10.19
CA LEU A 111 -0.86 1.76 -10.51
C LEU A 111 -1.57 1.42 -9.20
N ILE A 112 -2.69 2.08 -8.92
CA ILE A 112 -3.44 1.89 -7.68
C ILE A 112 -4.84 1.38 -8.01
N ALA A 113 -5.10 0.11 -7.71
CA ALA A 113 -6.42 -0.49 -7.79
C ALA A 113 -7.14 -0.40 -6.43
N ARG A 114 -8.37 0.11 -6.41
CA ARG A 114 -9.14 0.33 -5.18
C ARG A 114 -10.52 -0.31 -5.24
N TRP A 115 -10.87 -1.03 -4.18
CA TRP A 115 -12.24 -1.45 -3.87
C TRP A 115 -12.74 -0.71 -2.64
N LYS A 116 -14.05 -0.46 -2.59
CA LYS A 116 -14.78 0.15 -1.47
C LYS A 116 -14.04 1.39 -0.88
N PRO A 117 -13.77 2.44 -1.69
CA PRO A 117 -12.87 3.53 -1.30
C PRO A 117 -13.34 4.34 -0.08
N THR A 118 -14.65 4.32 0.23
CA THR A 118 -15.27 5.01 1.38
C THR A 118 -15.22 4.21 2.68
N SER A 119 -14.71 2.98 2.67
CA SER A 119 -14.63 2.16 3.89
C SER A 119 -13.63 2.75 4.90
N PRO A 120 -14.00 2.90 6.19
CA PRO A 120 -13.12 3.51 7.20
C PRO A 120 -11.94 2.61 7.56
N LYS A 121 -12.09 1.29 7.44
CA LYS A 121 -11.01 0.31 7.59
C LYS A 121 -10.62 -0.23 6.22
N ARG A 122 -9.33 -0.15 5.88
CA ARG A 122 -8.78 -0.56 4.59
C ARG A 122 -7.50 -1.37 4.80
N TYR A 123 -7.20 -2.20 3.80
CA TYR A 123 -6.00 -3.03 3.77
C TYR A 123 -5.19 -2.62 2.54
N LEU A 124 -3.87 -2.55 2.70
CA LEU A 124 -2.94 -2.27 1.62
C LEU A 124 -2.22 -3.57 1.26
N LEU A 125 -2.28 -3.93 -0.02
CA LEU A 125 -1.45 -4.94 -0.65
C LEU A 125 -0.61 -4.22 -1.70
N CYS A 126 0.68 -4.49 -1.76
CA CYS A 126 1.59 -3.81 -2.66
C CYS A 126 2.72 -4.72 -3.11
N ALA A 127 3.09 -4.57 -4.37
CA ALA A 127 4.30 -5.10 -4.96
C ALA A 127 4.86 -4.04 -5.92
N HIS A 128 6.18 -4.03 -6.12
CA HIS A 128 6.73 -3.35 -7.27
C HIS A 128 6.47 -4.20 -8.53
N TYR A 129 6.42 -3.56 -9.69
CA TYR A 129 5.95 -4.22 -10.92
C TYR A 129 6.82 -3.89 -12.14
N ASP A 130 7.84 -3.06 -11.97
CA ASP A 130 8.92 -2.86 -12.92
C ASP A 130 10.02 -3.91 -12.75
N THR A 131 10.85 -4.05 -13.77
CA THR A 131 12.07 -4.86 -13.69
C THR A 131 13.29 -3.97 -13.80
N ARG A 132 14.39 -4.44 -13.20
CA ARG A 132 15.71 -3.86 -13.48
C ARG A 132 16.04 -3.99 -14.99
N PRO A 133 16.77 -3.03 -15.60
CA PRO A 133 17.14 -3.12 -17.01
C PRO A 133 18.12 -4.26 -17.31
N PHE A 134 19.00 -4.59 -16.36
CA PHE A 134 20.06 -5.58 -16.50
C PHE A 134 20.20 -6.43 -15.23
N PRO A 135 20.64 -7.69 -15.35
CA PRO A 135 21.05 -8.52 -14.22
C PRO A 135 22.50 -8.15 -13.84
N ASP A 136 22.73 -6.92 -13.39
CA ASP A 136 24.06 -6.36 -13.06
C ASP A 136 24.90 -7.19 -12.06
N ARG A 137 24.27 -8.10 -11.31
CA ARG A 137 24.93 -9.04 -10.38
C ARG A 137 25.28 -10.39 -11.00
N ASP A 138 24.95 -10.62 -12.27
CA ASP A 138 25.36 -11.81 -13.00
C ASP A 138 26.87 -11.73 -13.31
N PRO A 139 27.71 -12.65 -12.78
CA PRO A 139 29.15 -12.60 -13.00
C PRO A 139 29.58 -12.97 -14.42
N ILE A 140 28.70 -13.61 -15.20
CA ILE A 140 28.96 -14.08 -16.57
C ILE A 140 28.40 -13.07 -17.57
N ASN A 141 27.17 -12.60 -17.37
CA ASN A 141 26.49 -11.70 -18.30
C ASN A 141 25.74 -10.55 -17.60
N PRO A 142 26.46 -9.55 -17.05
CA PRO A 142 25.85 -8.45 -16.29
C PRO A 142 24.99 -7.49 -17.14
N LYS A 143 24.95 -7.68 -18.47
CA LYS A 143 24.07 -6.96 -19.40
C LYS A 143 23.11 -7.90 -20.14
N GLY A 144 22.89 -9.09 -19.58
CA GLY A 144 22.03 -10.11 -20.14
C GLY A 144 20.54 -9.75 -20.09
N ARG A 145 19.71 -10.66 -20.59
CA ARG A 145 18.25 -10.53 -20.51
C ARG A 145 17.78 -10.86 -19.11
N PHE A 146 17.07 -9.92 -18.47
CA PHE A 146 16.47 -10.12 -17.15
C PHE A 146 14.94 -9.98 -17.21
N VAL A 147 14.23 -11.09 -16.99
CA VAL A 147 12.76 -11.12 -17.08
C VAL A 147 12.07 -10.64 -15.78
N GLY A 148 12.77 -10.70 -14.64
CA GLY A 148 12.20 -10.29 -13.35
C GLY A 148 10.99 -11.13 -12.92
N ALA A 149 11.09 -12.46 -13.05
CA ALA A 149 10.00 -13.36 -12.66
C ALA A 149 9.72 -13.28 -11.15
N ASN A 150 10.75 -13.44 -10.32
CA ASN A 150 10.61 -13.29 -8.87
C ASN A 150 10.78 -11.83 -8.40
N ASP A 151 11.67 -11.08 -9.03
CA ASP A 151 11.91 -9.66 -8.73
C ASP A 151 10.94 -8.81 -9.55
N GLY A 152 9.72 -8.67 -9.03
CA GLY A 152 8.61 -7.93 -9.63
C GLY A 152 7.43 -8.84 -9.94
N GLY A 153 7.59 -9.79 -10.88
CA GLY A 153 6.48 -10.60 -11.39
C GLY A 153 5.71 -11.38 -10.32
N SER A 154 6.40 -11.99 -9.36
CA SER A 154 5.80 -12.88 -8.36
C SER A 154 4.93 -12.15 -7.34
N GLY A 155 5.23 -10.89 -7.02
CA GLY A 155 4.40 -10.08 -6.14
C GLY A 155 3.18 -9.47 -6.84
N VAL A 156 3.26 -9.32 -8.17
CA VAL A 156 2.16 -8.81 -9.00
C VAL A 156 1.11 -9.89 -9.29
N ALA A 157 1.56 -11.14 -9.43
CA ALA A 157 0.72 -12.32 -9.64
C ALA A 157 -0.14 -12.70 -8.42
#